data_AF-Q8VJC1-F1
#
_entry.id   AF-Q8VJC1-F1
#
_cell.length_a   1.000
_cell.length_b   1.000
_cell.length_c   1.000
_cell.angle_alpha   90.00
_cell.angle_beta   90.00
_cell.angle_gamma   90.00
#
_symmetry.space_group_name_H-M   'P 1'
#
loop_
_entity.id
_entity.type
_entity.pdbx_description
1 polymer ?
#
loop_
_entity_poly.entity_id
_entity_poly.type
_entity_poly.pdbx_seq_one_letter_code
_entity_poly.pdbx_strand_id
1 'polypeptide(L)'
;MRRSSEPTCPTSFCSTTDGGSISPSAVFSLPLTTCSAKLGWTQRITSIRCWPTMSSTAAITLCRMLARRRCSTTTRRRGNRPAYPTADRNPGQSSTSGVRSYSAWSAPVDRRTAGNADLISWTFQGPNWAFGGAYSDKWTLTLTEPATIAAGNFYRNSIHGKGYAAVANDIANEFATGILASAVASTGSLAGITASARFDFGAAPLPTGPDAAPACPTGGAGLAIPAKLSEERKVNALKFIAFVTNPTNTAYFSQQTGYLPVRKSAVDDASERHYLADNPRARVALDQLPHTRTQDYARVFLPGGDRIISAGLESIGLRGADVTKTFTNIQKRLQVILDRQIMRKLAGHG
;
A
#
# COMPACT_ATOMS: atom_id res chain seq x y z
N MET A 1 -12.08 -22.01 -48.12
CA MET A 1 -10.62 -21.85 -48.05
C MET A 1 -10.22 -21.61 -46.59
N ARG A 2 -9.31 -22.48 -46.09
CA ARG A 2 -8.57 -22.54 -44.80
C ARG A 2 -9.13 -21.84 -43.54
N ARG A 3 -9.63 -22.67 -42.61
CA ARG A 3 -9.50 -22.49 -41.15
C ARG A 3 -8.15 -23.08 -40.71
N SER A 4 -7.41 -22.40 -39.82
CA SER A 4 -6.24 -22.95 -39.15
C SER A 4 -6.61 -23.42 -37.73
N SER A 5 -6.24 -24.67 -37.47
CA SER A 5 -6.54 -25.53 -36.33
C SER A 5 -5.61 -25.34 -35.13
N GLU A 6 -6.16 -25.51 -33.92
CA GLU A 6 -5.40 -25.78 -32.68
C GLU A 6 -4.74 -27.17 -32.75
N PRO A 7 -3.55 -27.37 -32.16
CA PRO A 7 -2.84 -28.65 -32.17
C PRO A 7 -3.39 -29.63 -31.12
N THR A 8 -3.82 -30.80 -31.60
CA THR A 8 -4.17 -32.00 -30.82
C THR A 8 -2.91 -32.73 -30.31
N CYS A 9 -2.92 -33.13 -29.04
CA CYS A 9 -1.87 -33.97 -28.42
C CYS A 9 -2.14 -35.46 -28.74
N PRO A 10 -1.16 -36.26 -29.18
CA PRO A 10 -1.38 -37.67 -29.52
C PRO A 10 -1.47 -38.56 -28.28
N THR A 11 -2.55 -39.35 -28.20
CA THR A 11 -2.75 -40.49 -27.30
C THR A 11 -2.27 -41.77 -27.99
N SER A 12 -1.16 -42.35 -27.54
CA SER A 12 -0.80 -43.74 -27.85
C SER A 12 0.13 -44.31 -26.78
N PHE A 13 -0.09 -45.57 -26.41
CA PHE A 13 0.55 -46.42 -25.39
C PHE A 13 -0.12 -46.48 -24.01
N CYS A 14 -1.24 -47.22 -23.97
CA CYS A 14 -1.60 -48.10 -22.85
C CYS A 14 -2.31 -49.34 -23.44
N SER A 15 -1.62 -50.48 -23.50
CA SER A 15 -2.23 -51.81 -23.69
C SER A 15 -1.90 -52.65 -22.45
N THR A 16 -2.92 -53.23 -21.83
CA THR A 16 -2.88 -54.04 -20.61
C THR A 16 -3.06 -55.52 -20.91
N THR A 17 -2.18 -56.38 -20.37
CA THR A 17 -2.30 -57.82 -20.04
C THR A 17 -0.88 -58.25 -19.59
N ASP A 18 -0.56 -58.94 -18.50
CA ASP A 18 -1.22 -59.91 -17.61
C ASP A 18 -0.57 -59.76 -16.19
N GLY A 19 -1.24 -60.00 -15.07
CA GLY A 19 -1.38 -61.33 -14.45
C GLY A 19 -0.32 -61.55 -13.35
N GLY A 20 -0.71 -61.43 -12.07
CA GLY A 20 0.14 -61.84 -10.94
C GLY A 20 -0.12 -61.11 -9.61
N SER A 21 -0.43 -61.86 -8.57
CA SER A 21 -0.76 -61.41 -7.21
C SER A 21 0.46 -61.24 -6.28
N ILE A 22 0.46 -60.13 -5.53
CA ILE A 22 0.94 -59.88 -4.14
C ILE A 22 2.42 -60.07 -3.78
N SER A 23 3.08 -58.99 -3.31
CA SER A 23 3.73 -58.93 -1.98
C SER A 23 4.03 -57.48 -1.52
N PRO A 24 3.82 -57.10 -0.23
CA PRO A 24 3.88 -55.71 0.22
C PRO A 24 5.24 -55.35 0.82
N SER A 25 6.33 -55.38 0.07
CA SER A 25 7.62 -54.79 0.51
C SER A 25 8.55 -54.57 -0.68
N ALA A 26 8.43 -53.45 -1.38
CA ALA A 26 9.46 -53.02 -2.32
C ALA A 26 9.58 -51.49 -2.32
N VAL A 27 10.62 -51.01 -1.65
CA VAL A 27 11.13 -49.65 -1.83
C VAL A 27 11.80 -49.62 -3.21
N PHE A 28 11.14 -49.04 -4.20
CA PHE A 28 11.78 -48.74 -5.47
C PHE A 28 12.42 -47.35 -5.40
N SER A 29 13.74 -47.34 -5.24
CA SER A 29 14.60 -46.19 -5.55
C SER A 29 14.85 -46.19 -7.06
N LEU A 30 14.50 -45.10 -7.75
CA LEU A 30 14.93 -44.84 -9.12
C LEU A 30 15.64 -43.48 -9.21
N PRO A 31 16.72 -43.38 -10.00
CA PRO A 31 17.64 -42.26 -9.98
C PRO A 31 17.09 -41.02 -10.67
N LEU A 32 17.41 -39.86 -10.09
CA LEU A 32 17.31 -38.55 -10.72
C LEU A 32 18.30 -38.46 -11.88
N THR A 33 17.85 -38.23 -13.10
CA THR A 33 18.67 -37.52 -14.10
C THR A 33 17.83 -36.76 -15.12
N THR A 34 18.13 -35.46 -15.20
CA THR A 34 17.88 -34.50 -16.29
C THR A 34 16.44 -34.11 -16.67
N CYS A 35 15.90 -33.13 -15.94
CA CYS A 35 15.30 -31.96 -16.59
C CYS A 35 15.55 -30.71 -15.73
N SER A 36 16.75 -30.14 -15.87
CA SER A 36 17.08 -28.81 -15.35
C SER A 36 17.21 -27.87 -16.54
N ALA A 37 16.22 -26.99 -16.71
CA ALA A 37 16.42 -25.60 -17.12
C ALA A 37 15.10 -24.82 -17.03
N LYS A 38 15.13 -23.76 -16.22
CA LYS A 38 14.15 -22.65 -16.08
C LYS A 38 12.87 -22.92 -15.30
N LEU A 39 13.01 -22.87 -13.97
CA LEU A 39 12.29 -21.97 -13.05
C LEU A 39 12.62 -22.44 -11.62
N GLY A 40 13.60 -21.81 -10.99
CA GLY A 40 14.12 -22.23 -9.68
C GLY A 40 13.18 -21.84 -8.55
N TRP A 41 12.38 -22.79 -8.06
CA TRP A 41 11.82 -22.82 -6.71
C TRP A 41 11.63 -24.29 -6.27
N THR A 42 12.50 -24.77 -5.39
CA THR A 42 12.36 -26.07 -4.69
C THR A 42 11.62 -25.86 -3.38
N GLN A 43 10.37 -26.33 -3.29
CA GLN A 43 9.71 -26.59 -2.00
C GLN A 43 9.43 -28.10 -1.90
N ARG A 44 10.00 -28.73 -0.86
CA ARG A 44 9.75 -30.13 -0.50
C ARG A 44 8.32 -30.27 0.01
N ILE A 45 7.48 -31.06 -0.68
CA ILE A 45 6.21 -31.55 -0.14
C ILE A 45 6.47 -32.94 0.44
N THR A 46 6.55 -33.05 1.76
CA THR A 46 6.60 -34.33 2.48
C THR A 46 5.17 -34.85 2.70
N SER A 47 4.75 -35.74 1.79
CA SER A 47 3.58 -36.63 1.84
C SER A 47 2.18 -36.03 1.60
N ILE A 48 1.44 -36.65 0.67
CA ILE A 48 -0.03 -36.61 0.56
C ILE A 48 -0.50 -38.05 0.76
N ARG A 49 -1.33 -38.31 1.79
CA ARG A 49 -2.04 -39.59 1.93
C ARG A 49 -3.31 -39.54 1.09
N CYS A 50 -3.41 -40.37 0.05
CA CYS A 50 -4.66 -40.63 -0.67
C CYS A 50 -5.33 -41.89 -0.11
N TRP A 51 -6.64 -41.81 0.17
CA TRP A 51 -7.48 -42.95 0.55
C TRP A 51 -7.81 -43.82 -0.67
N PRO A 52 -7.94 -45.15 -0.52
CA PRO A 52 -8.13 -46.06 -1.63
C PRO A 52 -9.62 -46.18 -1.94
N THR A 53 -10.13 -45.39 -2.88
CA THR A 53 -11.33 -45.66 -3.72
C THR A 53 -11.72 -44.40 -4.51
N MET A 54 -10.91 -44.00 -5.50
CA MET A 54 -11.36 -43.07 -6.54
C MET A 54 -10.86 -43.59 -7.88
N SER A 55 -11.77 -43.76 -8.86
CA SER A 55 -11.38 -44.13 -10.22
C SER A 55 -10.64 -42.97 -10.90
N SER A 56 -9.70 -43.32 -11.77
CA SER A 56 -8.71 -42.43 -12.39
C SER A 56 -9.32 -41.21 -13.11
N THR A 57 -10.57 -41.31 -13.56
CA THR A 57 -11.29 -40.24 -14.26
C THR A 57 -11.77 -39.13 -13.33
N ALA A 58 -12.10 -39.46 -12.07
CA ALA A 58 -12.53 -38.50 -11.06
C ALA A 58 -11.37 -37.63 -10.55
N ALA A 59 -10.18 -38.22 -10.38
CA ALA A 59 -8.97 -37.50 -9.96
C ALA A 59 -8.50 -36.47 -11.01
N ILE A 60 -8.59 -36.80 -12.31
CA ILE A 60 -8.21 -35.90 -13.40
C ILE A 60 -9.20 -34.73 -13.53
N THR A 61 -10.50 -34.98 -13.33
CA THR A 61 -11.54 -33.95 -13.35
C THR A 61 -11.43 -33.01 -12.14
N LEU A 62 -11.12 -33.56 -10.96
CA LEU A 62 -10.84 -32.79 -9.75
C LEU A 62 -9.57 -31.94 -9.91
N CYS A 63 -8.50 -32.48 -10.51
CA CYS A 63 -7.29 -31.71 -10.84
C CYS A 63 -7.55 -30.57 -11.84
N ARG A 64 -8.39 -30.78 -12.87
CA ARG A 64 -8.79 -29.72 -13.82
C ARG A 64 -9.69 -28.66 -13.18
N MET A 65 -10.60 -29.04 -12.27
CA MET A 65 -11.40 -28.08 -11.49
C MET A 65 -10.56 -27.29 -10.47
N LEU A 66 -9.60 -27.94 -9.82
CA LEU A 66 -8.68 -27.30 -8.86
C LEU A 66 -7.68 -26.36 -9.58
N ALA A 67 -7.30 -26.66 -10.82
CA ALA A 67 -6.50 -25.77 -11.66
C ALA A 67 -7.29 -24.52 -12.11
N ARG A 68 -8.56 -24.67 -12.52
CA ARG A 68 -9.42 -23.52 -12.89
C ARG A 68 -9.82 -22.64 -11.70
N ARG A 69 -9.92 -23.19 -10.48
CA ARG A 69 -10.16 -22.41 -9.24
C ARG A 69 -8.94 -21.63 -8.73
N ARG A 70 -7.71 -21.92 -9.19
CA ARG A 70 -6.48 -21.28 -8.68
C ARG A 70 -6.16 -19.91 -9.31
N CYS A 71 -6.80 -19.54 -10.43
CA CYS A 71 -6.56 -18.23 -11.07
C CYS A 71 -7.45 -17.08 -10.56
N SER A 72 -8.51 -17.32 -9.79
CA SER A 72 -9.51 -16.27 -9.48
C SER A 72 -9.55 -15.78 -8.03
N THR A 73 -8.53 -16.04 -7.20
CA THR A 73 -8.67 -15.83 -5.75
C THR A 73 -7.37 -15.43 -5.05
N THR A 74 -7.03 -14.15 -5.06
CA THR A 74 -6.08 -13.60 -4.07
C THR A 74 -6.84 -12.83 -2.99
N THR A 75 -7.83 -12.01 -3.36
CA THR A 75 -8.71 -11.29 -2.41
C THR A 75 -9.86 -12.15 -1.85
N ARG A 76 -10.43 -13.07 -2.64
CA ARG A 76 -11.55 -13.93 -2.18
C ARG A 76 -11.12 -15.03 -1.19
N ARG A 77 -9.82 -15.25 -1.01
CA ARG A 77 -9.27 -16.37 -0.22
C ARG A 77 -9.23 -16.11 1.30
N ARG A 78 -9.58 -14.91 1.76
CA ARG A 78 -9.61 -14.56 3.18
C ARG A 78 -10.91 -13.79 3.42
N GLY A 79 -11.85 -14.39 4.15
CA GLY A 79 -13.24 -13.95 4.30
C GLY A 79 -13.45 -12.62 5.02
N ASN A 80 -12.79 -11.54 4.60
CA ASN A 80 -13.17 -10.19 4.98
C ASN A 80 -14.17 -9.68 3.96
N ARG A 81 -15.47 -9.79 4.28
CA ARG A 81 -16.47 -8.91 3.67
C ARG A 81 -16.23 -7.50 4.22
N PRO A 82 -16.23 -6.43 3.40
CA PRO A 82 -16.32 -5.08 3.92
C PRO A 82 -17.72 -4.92 4.52
N ALA A 83 -17.81 -4.90 5.86
CA ALA A 83 -19.04 -4.57 6.55
C ALA A 83 -19.16 -3.04 6.61
N TYR A 84 -20.15 -2.49 5.91
CA TYR A 84 -20.70 -1.18 6.24
C TYR A 84 -21.73 -1.38 7.36
N PRO A 85 -21.69 -0.64 8.48
CA PRO A 85 -22.77 -0.69 9.45
C PRO A 85 -23.90 0.24 9.01
N THR A 86 -25.04 -0.34 8.67
CA THR A 86 -26.34 0.33 8.84
C THR A 86 -26.60 0.46 10.33
N ALA A 87 -26.99 1.67 10.76
CA ALA A 87 -27.31 1.98 12.13
C ALA A 87 -28.49 1.11 12.63
N ASP A 88 -28.30 0.42 13.74
CA ASP A 88 -29.40 0.09 14.64
C ASP A 88 -28.93 0.12 16.09
N ARG A 89 -29.71 0.82 16.92
CA ARG A 89 -29.48 1.05 18.34
C ARG A 89 -29.98 -0.15 19.14
N ASN A 90 -29.18 -0.68 20.06
CA ASN A 90 -29.64 -0.93 21.43
C ASN A 90 -28.48 -1.12 22.43
N PRO A 91 -28.66 -0.69 23.69
CA PRO A 91 -27.60 -0.54 24.67
C PRO A 91 -27.44 -1.79 25.55
N GLY A 92 -26.21 -2.08 25.96
CA GLY A 92 -25.92 -3.03 27.03
C GLY A 92 -25.11 -4.23 26.57
N GLN A 93 -23.79 -4.07 26.56
CA GLN A 93 -22.85 -5.10 27.04
C GLN A 93 -21.48 -4.47 27.21
N SER A 94 -21.14 -4.18 28.47
CA SER A 94 -19.80 -3.87 28.92
C SER A 94 -18.99 -5.17 28.98
N SER A 95 -17.92 -5.27 28.19
CA SER A 95 -16.81 -6.16 28.51
C SER A 95 -15.52 -5.58 27.95
N THR A 96 -14.65 -5.22 28.88
CA THR A 96 -13.23 -4.90 28.73
C THR A 96 -12.48 -5.97 27.92
N SER A 97 -11.38 -5.54 27.28
CA SER A 97 -10.43 -6.30 26.44
C SER A 97 -10.81 -6.52 24.97
N GLY A 98 -10.13 -5.81 24.07
CA GLY A 98 -10.29 -6.05 22.64
C GLY A 98 -9.78 -4.94 21.73
N VAL A 99 -8.46 -4.72 21.71
CA VAL A 99 -7.79 -3.98 20.63
C VAL A 99 -8.02 -4.74 19.31
N ARG A 100 -9.12 -4.43 18.61
CA ARG A 100 -9.56 -5.13 17.38
C ARG A 100 -9.11 -4.48 16.07
N SER A 101 -8.22 -3.48 16.11
CA SER A 101 -7.82 -2.71 14.93
C SER A 101 -6.31 -2.75 14.65
N TYR A 102 -5.71 -3.95 14.52
CA TYR A 102 -4.35 -4.14 13.96
C TYR A 102 -4.30 -5.22 12.86
N SER A 103 -5.44 -5.74 12.41
CA SER A 103 -5.54 -6.84 11.45
C SER A 103 -5.11 -6.46 10.03
N ALA A 104 -5.20 -5.18 9.65
CA ALA A 104 -4.76 -4.69 8.34
C ALA A 104 -3.23 -4.87 8.13
N TRP A 105 -2.44 -4.83 9.20
CA TRP A 105 -0.97 -4.91 9.16
C TRP A 105 -0.40 -6.32 9.36
N SER A 106 -1.22 -7.30 9.77
CA SER A 106 -0.75 -8.60 10.28
C SER A 106 -1.09 -9.80 9.37
N ALA A 107 -1.56 -9.59 8.14
CA ALA A 107 -1.91 -10.70 7.25
C ALA A 107 -0.65 -11.43 6.71
N PRO A 108 -0.60 -12.78 6.69
CA PRO A 108 0.61 -13.52 6.31
C PRO A 108 0.89 -13.53 4.80
N VAL A 109 2.19 -13.50 4.48
CA VAL A 109 2.88 -13.90 3.23
C VAL A 109 2.36 -13.26 1.94
N ASP A 110 2.69 -11.98 1.73
CA ASP A 110 2.88 -11.36 0.40
C ASP A 110 3.63 -10.02 0.59
N ARG A 111 4.52 -9.64 -0.34
CA ARG A 111 5.45 -8.49 -0.16
C ARG A 111 4.70 -7.16 -0.03
N ARG A 112 4.94 -6.42 1.05
CA ARG A 112 4.46 -5.05 1.30
C ARG A 112 5.61 -4.05 1.14
N THR A 113 5.38 -2.76 0.99
CA THR A 113 6.51 -1.82 0.89
C THR A 113 6.32 -0.53 1.64
N ALA A 114 7.45 0.11 1.88
CA ALA A 114 7.52 1.53 2.14
C ALA A 114 8.20 2.21 0.95
N GLY A 115 7.88 3.49 0.70
CA GLY A 115 8.51 4.26 -0.38
C GLY A 115 10.04 4.32 -0.25
N ASN A 116 10.72 4.63 -1.34
CA ASN A 116 12.12 5.06 -1.33
C ASN A 116 12.27 6.48 -0.73
N ALA A 117 13.48 7.03 -0.72
CA ALA A 117 13.75 8.38 -0.21
C ALA A 117 12.85 9.48 -0.80
N ASP A 118 12.28 9.29 -2.00
CA ASP A 118 11.43 10.30 -2.64
C ASP A 118 10.09 10.51 -1.92
N LEU A 119 9.53 9.45 -1.30
CA LEU A 119 8.18 9.47 -0.71
C LEU A 119 8.11 8.94 0.72
N ILE A 120 9.18 8.34 1.26
CA ILE A 120 9.12 7.64 2.55
C ILE A 120 8.79 8.56 3.73
N SER A 121 9.33 9.78 3.77
CA SER A 121 9.00 10.74 4.84
C SER A 121 7.54 11.20 4.83
N TRP A 122 6.86 11.08 3.69
CA TRP A 122 5.44 11.39 3.58
C TRP A 122 4.58 10.17 3.95
N THR A 123 4.86 9.02 3.33
CA THR A 123 4.07 7.79 3.53
C THR A 123 4.24 7.18 4.93
N PHE A 124 5.42 7.30 5.54
CA PHE A 124 5.66 6.85 6.93
C PHE A 124 5.01 7.76 7.98
N GLN A 125 4.65 9.00 7.64
CA GLN A 125 4.10 9.96 8.59
C GLN A 125 2.78 9.50 9.19
N GLY A 126 1.91 8.89 8.36
CA GLY A 126 0.65 8.32 8.82
C GLY A 126 0.82 7.19 9.84
N PRO A 127 1.55 6.11 9.51
CA PRO A 127 1.92 5.08 10.48
C PRO A 127 2.59 5.64 11.73
N ASN A 128 3.49 6.62 11.60
CA ASN A 128 4.11 7.24 12.77
C ASN A 128 3.07 7.85 13.73
N TRP A 129 2.13 8.63 13.20
CA TRP A 129 1.02 9.18 13.99
C TRP A 129 0.09 8.12 14.55
N ALA A 130 -0.18 7.03 13.82
CA ALA A 130 -1.00 5.92 14.29
C ALA A 130 -0.39 5.21 15.51
N PHE A 131 0.94 5.25 15.65
CA PHE A 131 1.68 4.76 16.82
C PHE A 131 1.80 5.81 17.94
N GLY A 132 1.25 7.01 17.75
CA GLY A 132 1.40 8.15 18.67
C GLY A 132 2.75 8.88 18.57
N GLY A 133 3.57 8.54 17.57
CA GLY A 133 4.82 9.24 17.26
C GLY A 133 4.61 10.41 16.32
N ALA A 134 5.63 11.24 16.16
CA ALA A 134 5.67 12.35 15.19
C ALA A 134 7.13 12.72 14.91
N TYR A 135 7.40 13.36 13.77
CA TYR A 135 8.72 13.96 13.56
C TYR A 135 8.94 15.19 14.43
N SER A 136 7.87 15.94 14.66
CA SER A 136 7.85 17.12 15.53
C SER A 136 6.43 17.45 15.97
N ASP A 137 6.29 18.00 17.18
CA ASP A 137 5.11 18.78 17.57
C ASP A 137 5.42 20.27 17.40
N LYS A 138 4.78 20.90 16.41
CA LYS A 138 5.17 22.22 15.91
C LYS A 138 6.68 22.26 15.68
N TRP A 139 7.41 23.16 16.32
CA TRP A 139 8.85 23.28 16.18
C TRP A 139 9.66 22.37 17.11
N THR A 140 9.02 21.70 18.07
CA THR A 140 9.71 20.77 18.98
C THR A 140 9.92 19.44 18.25
N LEU A 141 11.17 19.04 18.03
CA LEU A 141 11.49 17.78 17.38
C LEU A 141 11.23 16.60 18.32
N THR A 142 10.60 15.53 17.80
CA THR A 142 10.13 14.38 18.59
C THR A 142 10.53 13.04 17.97
N LEU A 143 11.58 13.01 17.14
CA LEU A 143 12.09 11.79 16.50
C LEU A 143 12.64 10.78 17.52
N THR A 144 13.14 11.27 18.66
CA THR A 144 13.69 10.43 19.74
C THR A 144 12.65 10.00 20.76
N GLU A 145 11.40 10.40 20.61
CA GLU A 145 10.34 9.98 21.54
C GLU A 145 10.05 8.48 21.40
N PRO A 146 9.70 7.77 22.49
CA PRO A 146 9.50 6.32 22.48
C PRO A 146 8.49 5.85 21.42
N ALA A 147 7.40 6.60 21.22
CA ALA A 147 6.38 6.27 20.23
C ALA A 147 6.91 6.36 18.78
N THR A 148 7.72 7.39 18.48
CA THR A 148 8.35 7.55 17.16
C THR A 148 9.37 6.45 16.90
N ILE A 149 10.20 6.12 17.90
CA ILE A 149 11.15 5.00 17.82
C ILE A 149 10.41 3.68 17.63
N ALA A 150 9.29 3.46 18.32
CA ALA A 150 8.46 2.26 18.16
C ALA A 150 7.91 2.14 16.73
N ALA A 151 7.41 3.23 16.14
CA ALA A 151 6.99 3.26 14.75
C ALA A 151 8.15 2.96 13.78
N GLY A 152 9.33 3.53 14.04
CA GLY A 152 10.53 3.27 13.24
C GLY A 152 10.98 1.82 13.32
N ASN A 153 10.89 1.20 14.50
CA ASN A 153 11.18 -0.21 14.71
C ASN A 153 10.12 -1.11 14.06
N PHE A 154 8.85 -0.73 14.08
CA PHE A 154 7.80 -1.42 13.34
C PHE A 154 8.12 -1.47 11.85
N TYR A 155 8.50 -0.33 11.27
CA TYR A 155 8.95 -0.24 9.88
C TYR A 155 10.21 -1.10 9.62
N ARG A 156 11.27 -0.94 10.42
CA ARG A 156 12.50 -1.74 10.30
C ARG A 156 12.22 -3.25 10.37
N ASN A 157 11.39 -3.67 11.33
CA ASN A 157 11.07 -5.07 11.56
C ASN A 157 10.20 -5.65 10.45
N SER A 158 9.37 -4.85 9.77
CA SER A 158 8.62 -5.31 8.60
C SER A 158 9.55 -5.78 7.47
N ILE A 159 10.70 -5.12 7.31
CA ILE A 159 11.69 -5.40 6.27
C ILE A 159 12.72 -6.45 6.73
N HIS A 160 13.39 -6.22 7.85
CA HIS A 160 14.56 -7.02 8.26
C HIS A 160 14.24 -8.14 9.24
N GLY A 161 13.23 -7.94 10.10
CA GLY A 161 12.88 -8.92 11.13
C GLY A 161 11.94 -9.99 10.61
N LYS A 162 10.79 -9.58 10.09
CA LYS A 162 9.74 -10.47 9.58
C LYS A 162 9.83 -10.69 8.06
N GLY A 163 10.55 -9.84 7.33
CA GLY A 163 10.85 -10.06 5.91
C GLY A 163 9.65 -9.98 4.96
N TYR A 164 8.51 -9.46 5.40
CA TYR A 164 7.34 -9.32 4.52
C TYR A 164 7.30 -7.98 3.79
N ALA A 165 8.17 -7.02 4.14
CA ALA A 165 8.25 -5.74 3.47
C ALA A 165 9.57 -5.51 2.73
N ALA A 166 9.55 -4.65 1.72
CA ALA A 166 10.73 -4.20 0.99
C ALA A 166 10.68 -2.68 0.74
N VAL A 167 11.82 -2.07 0.39
CA VAL A 167 11.85 -0.71 -0.14
C VAL A 167 11.63 -0.79 -1.65
N ALA A 168 10.61 -0.11 -2.16
CA ALA A 168 10.30 -0.07 -3.60
C ALA A 168 11.01 1.09 -4.29
N ASN A 169 11.40 0.92 -5.55
CA ASN A 169 11.95 2.01 -6.35
C ASN A 169 10.81 2.81 -7.02
N ASP A 170 9.94 2.12 -7.77
CA ASP A 170 8.70 2.70 -8.29
C ASP A 170 7.51 1.99 -7.67
N ILE A 171 7.06 2.50 -6.53
CA ILE A 171 6.03 1.84 -5.71
C ILE A 171 4.71 1.65 -6.45
N ALA A 172 4.32 2.57 -7.34
CA ALA A 172 3.07 2.49 -8.06
C ALA A 172 3.15 1.44 -9.17
N ASN A 173 4.24 1.43 -9.94
CA ASN A 173 4.43 0.46 -11.00
C ASN A 173 4.71 -0.96 -10.46
N GLU A 174 5.51 -1.09 -9.40
CA GLU A 174 5.78 -2.39 -8.77
C GLU A 174 4.49 -3.00 -8.18
N PHE A 175 3.59 -2.17 -7.64
CA PHE A 175 2.25 -2.64 -7.27
C PHE A 175 1.44 -3.03 -8.51
N ALA A 176 1.31 -2.16 -9.52
CA ALA A 176 0.49 -2.42 -10.70
C ALA A 176 0.96 -3.64 -11.53
N THR A 177 2.25 -3.96 -11.51
CA THR A 177 2.83 -5.14 -12.17
C THR A 177 2.71 -6.42 -11.33
N GLY A 178 2.17 -6.34 -10.11
CA GLY A 178 1.94 -7.47 -9.22
C GLY A 178 3.19 -7.95 -8.48
N ILE A 179 4.28 -7.17 -8.47
CA ILE A 179 5.48 -7.45 -7.66
C ILE A 179 5.15 -7.26 -6.17
N LEU A 180 4.26 -6.31 -5.86
CA LEU A 180 3.83 -5.98 -4.50
C LEU A 180 2.37 -6.32 -4.30
N ALA A 181 2.06 -6.94 -3.16
CA ALA A 181 0.70 -7.28 -2.76
C ALA A 181 -0.13 -6.06 -2.36
N SER A 182 0.54 -5.09 -1.76
CA SER A 182 -0.05 -3.88 -1.19
C SER A 182 1.02 -2.81 -1.03
N ALA A 183 0.63 -1.56 -1.21
CA ALA A 183 1.51 -0.40 -1.07
C ALA A 183 0.76 0.80 -0.50
N VAL A 184 1.47 1.69 0.21
CA VAL A 184 0.99 3.03 0.55
C VAL A 184 1.58 3.99 -0.48
N ALA A 185 0.75 4.49 -1.39
CA ALA A 185 1.14 5.39 -2.46
C ALA A 185 0.17 6.59 -2.54
N SER A 186 0.50 7.56 -3.40
CA SER A 186 -0.38 8.72 -3.63
C SER A 186 -1.68 8.29 -4.31
N THR A 187 -2.79 8.93 -3.93
CA THR A 187 -4.08 8.78 -4.64
C THR A 187 -3.98 9.27 -6.09
N GLY A 188 -3.06 10.21 -6.37
CA GLY A 188 -2.74 10.65 -7.74
C GLY A 188 -2.10 9.55 -8.61
N SER A 189 -1.68 8.42 -8.04
CA SER A 189 -1.24 7.25 -8.80
C SER A 189 -2.39 6.28 -9.14
N LEU A 190 -3.60 6.52 -8.62
CA LEU A 190 -4.73 5.60 -8.76
C LEU A 190 -5.14 5.39 -10.22
N ALA A 191 -5.16 6.46 -11.03
CA ALA A 191 -5.49 6.37 -12.45
C ALA A 191 -4.45 5.51 -13.20
N GLY A 192 -3.15 5.75 -12.97
CA GLY A 192 -2.07 4.98 -13.58
C GLY A 192 -2.05 3.51 -13.16
N ILE A 193 -2.30 3.22 -11.88
CA ILE A 193 -2.43 1.85 -11.38
C ILE A 193 -3.65 1.17 -11.99
N THR A 194 -4.79 1.86 -12.08
CA THR A 194 -6.03 1.33 -12.68
C THR A 194 -5.83 0.97 -14.15
N ALA A 195 -5.09 1.79 -14.90
CA ALA A 195 -4.79 1.53 -16.30
C ALA A 195 -3.80 0.37 -16.51
N SER A 196 -2.89 0.14 -15.56
CA SER A 196 -1.76 -0.79 -15.74
C SER A 196 -2.00 -2.16 -15.10
N ALA A 197 -2.73 -2.22 -13.98
CA ALA A 197 -2.95 -3.46 -13.24
C ALA A 197 -3.80 -4.45 -14.04
N ARG A 198 -3.30 -5.69 -14.17
CA ARG A 198 -4.01 -6.79 -14.85
C ARG A 198 -4.73 -7.73 -13.88
N PHE A 199 -4.96 -7.26 -12.66
CA PHE A 199 -5.64 -7.97 -11.58
C PHE A 199 -6.59 -7.02 -10.85
N ASP A 200 -7.59 -7.58 -10.19
CA ASP A 200 -8.52 -6.80 -9.37
C ASP A 200 -7.84 -6.34 -8.07
N PHE A 201 -8.02 -5.07 -7.71
CA PHE A 201 -7.39 -4.47 -6.53
C PHE A 201 -8.33 -3.48 -5.83
N GLY A 202 -8.22 -3.43 -4.49
CA GLY A 202 -8.93 -2.48 -3.65
C GLY A 202 -8.09 -1.26 -3.27
N ALA A 203 -8.77 -0.19 -2.89
CA ALA A 203 -8.19 0.96 -2.19
C ALA A 203 -8.82 1.05 -0.79
N ALA A 204 -8.04 1.45 0.21
CA ALA A 204 -8.48 1.57 1.60
C ALA A 204 -7.87 2.81 2.25
N PRO A 205 -8.54 3.42 3.24
CA PRO A 205 -7.93 4.49 4.03
C PRO A 205 -6.75 3.94 4.84
N LEU A 206 -5.81 4.81 5.20
CA LEU A 206 -4.78 4.51 6.18
C LEU A 206 -5.45 4.23 7.54
N PRO A 207 -4.94 3.24 8.29
CA PRO A 207 -5.42 2.98 9.63
C PRO A 207 -5.20 4.21 10.52
N THR A 208 -6.24 4.54 11.29
CA THR A 208 -6.24 5.64 12.26
C THR A 208 -5.37 5.30 13.47
N GLY A 209 -5.05 6.33 14.25
CA GLY A 209 -4.53 6.14 15.61
C GLY A 209 -5.62 5.67 16.59
N PRO A 210 -5.27 5.61 17.89
CA PRO A 210 -6.23 5.35 18.98
C PRO A 210 -7.44 6.28 18.88
N ASP A 211 -8.62 5.78 19.25
CA ASP A 211 -9.88 6.54 19.26
C ASP A 211 -10.22 7.22 17.92
N ALA A 212 -9.88 6.57 16.81
CA ALA A 212 -10.04 7.09 15.44
C ALA A 212 -9.28 8.40 15.17
N ALA A 213 -8.20 8.66 15.91
CA ALA A 213 -7.35 9.83 15.70
C ALA A 213 -6.80 9.88 14.26
N PRO A 214 -6.88 11.04 13.57
CA PRO A 214 -6.36 11.20 12.22
C PRO A 214 -4.89 10.80 12.07
N ALA A 215 -4.62 9.85 11.17
CA ALA A 215 -3.30 9.30 10.90
C ALA A 215 -3.00 9.20 9.40
N CYS A 216 -3.60 10.08 8.59
CA CYS A 216 -3.33 10.20 7.17
C CYS A 216 -2.86 11.63 6.85
N PRO A 217 -1.67 11.83 6.26
CA PRO A 217 -1.25 13.16 5.82
C PRO A 217 -2.00 13.54 4.55
N THR A 218 -2.26 14.83 4.38
CA THR A 218 -2.51 15.38 3.05
C THR A 218 -1.20 15.56 2.27
N GLY A 219 -1.27 15.76 0.96
CA GLY A 219 -0.12 15.99 0.09
C GLY A 219 -0.51 16.72 -1.19
N GLY A 220 0.44 16.89 -2.09
CA GLY A 220 0.24 17.60 -3.37
C GLY A 220 0.87 18.99 -3.38
N ALA A 221 0.37 19.85 -4.28
CA ALA A 221 0.87 21.20 -4.50
C ALA A 221 -0.29 22.20 -4.57
N GLY A 222 -0.01 23.45 -4.21
CA GLY A 222 -0.92 24.57 -4.38
C GLY A 222 -0.41 25.57 -5.44
N LEU A 223 -1.30 26.41 -5.94
CA LEU A 223 -0.95 27.51 -6.84
C LEU A 223 -0.67 28.78 -6.02
N ALA A 224 0.47 29.43 -6.28
CA ALA A 224 0.90 30.64 -5.59
C ALA A 224 1.26 31.76 -6.58
N ILE A 225 1.14 33.01 -6.13
CA ILE A 225 1.41 34.20 -6.95
C ILE A 225 2.71 34.86 -6.47
N PRO A 226 3.73 35.04 -7.34
CA PRO A 226 4.96 35.72 -6.97
C PRO A 226 4.72 37.16 -6.50
N ALA A 227 5.33 37.54 -5.37
CA ALA A 227 5.12 38.84 -4.74
C ALA A 227 5.56 40.05 -5.60
N LYS A 228 6.54 39.84 -6.49
CA LYS A 228 7.16 40.89 -7.32
C LYS A 228 6.37 41.27 -8.60
N LEU A 229 5.18 40.71 -8.81
CA LEU A 229 4.33 41.07 -9.96
C LEU A 229 3.65 42.44 -9.75
N SER A 230 3.28 43.11 -10.85
CA SER A 230 2.38 44.26 -10.77
C SER A 230 1.01 43.85 -10.24
N GLU A 231 0.30 44.78 -9.60
CA GLU A 231 -1.03 44.51 -9.02
C GLU A 231 -2.03 43.99 -10.05
N GLU A 232 -2.03 44.55 -11.25
CA GLU A 232 -2.85 44.06 -12.36
C GLU A 232 -2.57 42.58 -12.69
N ARG A 233 -1.28 42.18 -12.74
CA ARG A 233 -0.90 40.80 -13.00
C ARG A 233 -1.26 39.88 -11.84
N LYS A 234 -1.19 40.35 -10.58
CA LYS A 234 -1.65 39.59 -9.41
C LYS A 234 -3.15 39.32 -9.49
N VAL A 235 -3.96 40.32 -9.86
CA VAL A 235 -5.41 40.15 -10.05
C VAL A 235 -5.70 39.11 -11.14
N ASN A 236 -5.02 39.20 -12.28
CA ASN A 236 -5.23 38.24 -13.38
C ASN A 236 -4.77 36.81 -13.01
N ALA A 237 -3.63 36.68 -12.32
CA ALA A 237 -3.16 35.40 -11.80
C ALA A 237 -4.16 34.79 -10.81
N LEU A 238 -4.73 35.60 -9.91
CA LEU A 238 -5.73 35.13 -8.95
C LEU A 238 -7.03 34.70 -9.65
N LYS A 239 -7.49 35.44 -10.66
CA LYS A 239 -8.65 35.06 -11.48
C LYS A 239 -8.43 33.70 -12.14
N PHE A 240 -7.25 33.46 -12.71
CA PHE A 240 -6.88 32.17 -13.29
C PHE A 240 -6.91 31.05 -12.24
N ILE A 241 -6.24 31.23 -11.09
CA ILE A 241 -6.22 30.25 -10.00
C ILE A 241 -7.64 29.95 -9.52
N ALA A 242 -8.47 30.97 -9.31
CA ALA A 242 -9.86 30.82 -8.88
C ALA A 242 -10.71 30.08 -9.91
N PHE A 243 -10.49 30.33 -11.20
CA PHE A 243 -11.17 29.65 -12.30
C PHE A 243 -10.80 28.18 -12.34
N VAL A 244 -9.52 27.83 -12.44
CA VAL A 244 -9.10 26.42 -12.58
C VAL A 244 -9.36 25.57 -11.33
N THR A 245 -9.54 26.21 -10.16
CA THR A 245 -9.89 25.53 -8.90
C THR A 245 -11.37 25.65 -8.53
N ASN A 246 -12.23 26.19 -9.40
CA ASN A 246 -13.68 26.25 -9.16
C ASN A 246 -14.28 24.82 -9.09
N PRO A 247 -15.53 24.64 -8.62
CA PRO A 247 -16.12 23.32 -8.39
C PRO A 247 -16.06 22.37 -9.61
N THR A 248 -16.44 22.84 -10.79
CA THR A 248 -16.45 22.02 -12.02
C THR A 248 -15.04 21.70 -12.51
N ASN A 249 -14.14 22.68 -12.53
CA ASN A 249 -12.77 22.48 -13.01
C ASN A 249 -11.94 21.61 -12.06
N THR A 250 -12.15 21.73 -10.74
CA THR A 250 -11.46 20.87 -9.78
C THR A 250 -11.99 19.44 -9.79
N ALA A 251 -13.29 19.23 -10.07
CA ALA A 251 -13.86 17.90 -10.31
C ALA A 251 -13.26 17.28 -11.56
N TYR A 252 -13.25 18.01 -12.68
CA TYR A 252 -12.59 17.57 -13.91
C TYR A 252 -11.12 17.18 -13.68
N PHE A 253 -10.34 18.04 -13.01
CA PHE A 253 -8.94 17.74 -12.70
C PHE A 253 -8.80 16.48 -11.84
N SER A 254 -9.69 16.29 -10.86
CA SER A 254 -9.74 15.08 -10.03
C SER A 254 -9.97 13.82 -10.87
N GLN A 255 -10.97 13.84 -11.75
CA GLN A 255 -11.35 12.72 -12.61
C GLN A 255 -10.21 12.28 -13.54
N GLN A 256 -9.44 13.24 -14.08
CA GLN A 256 -8.36 12.93 -15.01
C GLN A 256 -7.07 12.42 -14.34
N THR A 257 -6.87 12.71 -13.05
CA THR A 257 -5.57 12.50 -12.40
C THR A 257 -5.62 11.59 -11.17
N GLY A 258 -6.76 11.47 -10.50
CA GLY A 258 -6.86 10.85 -9.17
C GLY A 258 -6.45 11.78 -8.02
N TYR A 259 -6.11 13.04 -8.29
CA TYR A 259 -6.06 14.07 -7.24
C TYR A 259 -7.45 14.31 -6.67
N LEU A 260 -7.51 14.93 -5.49
CA LEU A 260 -8.78 15.19 -4.81
C LEU A 260 -9.32 16.57 -5.19
N PRO A 261 -10.64 16.72 -5.38
CA PRO A 261 -11.23 18.01 -5.65
C PRO A 261 -11.05 18.93 -4.43
N VAL A 262 -10.68 20.19 -4.69
CA VAL A 262 -10.32 21.15 -3.63
C VAL A 262 -11.48 22.02 -3.15
N ARG A 263 -12.69 21.77 -3.67
CA ARG A 263 -13.93 22.47 -3.28
C ARG A 263 -14.90 21.48 -2.68
N LYS A 264 -15.49 21.82 -1.53
CA LYS A 264 -16.52 21.00 -0.88
C LYS A 264 -17.71 20.73 -1.81
N SER A 265 -18.14 21.75 -2.57
CA SER A 265 -19.26 21.65 -3.52
C SER A 265 -18.91 20.93 -4.83
N ALA A 266 -17.67 20.45 -5.02
CA ALA A 266 -17.33 19.67 -6.21
C ALA A 266 -18.08 18.33 -6.24
N VAL A 267 -18.43 17.76 -5.08
CA VAL A 267 -19.22 16.52 -5.00
C VAL A 267 -20.68 16.70 -5.45
N ASP A 268 -21.14 17.94 -5.56
CA ASP A 268 -22.48 18.27 -6.07
C ASP A 268 -22.49 18.36 -7.61
N ASP A 269 -21.32 18.45 -8.25
CA ASP A 269 -21.19 18.46 -9.71
C ASP A 269 -21.68 17.12 -10.29
N ALA A 270 -22.53 17.18 -11.32
CA ALA A 270 -23.15 16.00 -11.90
C ALA A 270 -22.12 15.02 -12.46
N SER A 271 -21.03 15.53 -13.06
CA SER A 271 -19.95 14.68 -13.58
C SER A 271 -19.22 13.95 -12.46
N GLU A 272 -19.00 14.64 -11.33
CA GLU A 272 -18.31 14.07 -10.17
C GLU A 272 -19.17 13.01 -9.49
N ARG A 273 -20.47 13.25 -9.33
CA ARG A 273 -21.39 12.26 -8.75
C ARG A 273 -21.40 10.96 -9.55
N HIS A 274 -21.43 11.08 -10.88
CA HIS A 274 -21.39 9.91 -11.76
C HIS A 274 -20.02 9.22 -11.68
N TYR A 275 -18.93 9.98 -11.76
CA TYR A 275 -17.58 9.45 -11.64
C TYR A 275 -17.37 8.67 -10.34
N LEU A 276 -17.82 9.20 -9.20
CA LEU A 276 -17.67 8.54 -7.90
C LEU A 276 -18.60 7.33 -7.69
N ALA A 277 -19.67 7.22 -8.48
CA ALA A 277 -20.51 6.02 -8.50
C ALA A 277 -19.81 4.88 -9.25
N ASP A 278 -19.17 5.21 -10.37
CA ASP A 278 -18.49 4.23 -11.23
C ASP A 278 -17.08 3.88 -10.72
N ASN A 279 -16.47 4.76 -9.92
CA ASN A 279 -15.11 4.63 -9.40
C ASN A 279 -15.10 4.58 -7.86
N PRO A 280 -15.55 3.47 -7.24
CA PRO A 280 -15.65 3.37 -5.78
C PRO A 280 -14.29 3.54 -5.07
N ARG A 281 -13.17 3.27 -5.75
CA ARG A 281 -11.82 3.50 -5.22
C ARG A 281 -11.48 4.99 -5.09
N ALA A 282 -12.00 5.84 -5.97
CA ALA A 282 -11.79 7.29 -5.87
C ALA A 282 -12.55 7.86 -4.66
N ARG A 283 -13.75 7.33 -4.39
CA ARG A 283 -14.55 7.68 -3.21
C ARG A 283 -13.81 7.44 -1.88
N VAL A 284 -13.03 6.36 -1.77
CA VAL A 284 -12.24 6.07 -0.56
C VAL A 284 -11.32 7.23 -0.18
N ALA A 285 -10.69 7.86 -1.18
CA ALA A 285 -9.77 8.96 -0.94
C ALA A 285 -10.51 10.26 -0.54
N LEU A 286 -11.69 10.49 -1.12
CA LEU A 286 -12.59 11.58 -0.70
C LEU A 286 -13.10 11.41 0.72
N ASP A 287 -13.60 10.22 1.05
CA ASP A 287 -14.16 9.90 2.37
C ASP A 287 -13.09 9.97 3.48
N GLN A 288 -11.81 9.80 3.13
CA GLN A 288 -10.69 9.94 4.06
C GLN A 288 -10.31 11.40 4.35
N LEU A 289 -10.65 12.38 3.48
CA LEU A 289 -10.24 13.79 3.66
C LEU A 289 -10.57 14.39 5.02
N PRO A 290 -11.78 14.21 5.59
CA PRO A 290 -12.13 14.73 6.92
C PRO A 290 -11.32 14.09 8.07
N HIS A 291 -10.65 12.97 7.80
CA HIS A 291 -9.87 12.19 8.77
C HIS A 291 -8.36 12.34 8.55
N THR A 292 -7.94 13.43 7.90
CA THR A 292 -6.52 13.75 7.67
C THR A 292 -5.96 14.67 8.75
N ARG A 293 -4.63 14.66 8.88
CA ARG A 293 -3.87 15.52 9.80
C ARG A 293 -2.87 16.38 9.01
N THR A 294 -2.67 17.61 9.45
CA THR A 294 -1.65 18.51 8.89
C THR A 294 -0.26 17.94 9.10
N GLN A 295 0.60 18.10 8.11
CA GLN A 295 1.94 17.51 8.15
C GLN A 295 2.84 18.11 9.24
N ASP A 296 3.75 17.30 9.77
CA ASP A 296 4.71 17.72 10.79
C ASP A 296 5.68 18.79 10.24
N TYR A 297 5.95 19.85 11.03
CA TYR A 297 6.77 20.99 10.59
C TYR A 297 8.20 20.58 10.25
N ALA A 298 8.76 19.60 10.96
CA ALA A 298 10.08 19.06 10.67
C ALA A 298 10.20 18.52 9.23
N ARG A 299 9.10 18.09 8.61
CA ARG A 299 9.10 17.69 7.20
C ARG A 299 8.94 18.89 6.26
N VAL A 300 7.92 19.72 6.49
CA VAL A 300 7.45 20.67 5.47
C VAL A 300 7.98 22.10 5.60
N PHE A 301 8.43 22.51 6.80
CA PHE A 301 8.90 23.88 7.05
C PHE A 301 10.38 23.98 7.38
N LEU A 302 10.99 22.91 7.88
CA LEU A 302 12.42 22.88 8.16
C LEU A 302 13.20 22.68 6.84
N PRO A 303 14.13 23.59 6.48
CA PRO A 303 14.87 23.49 5.21
C PRO A 303 15.62 22.17 5.05
N GLY A 304 15.22 21.38 4.04
CA GLY A 304 15.78 20.05 3.78
C GLY A 304 15.39 18.96 4.79
N GLY A 305 14.43 19.25 5.68
CA GLY A 305 13.97 18.32 6.70
C GLY A 305 13.39 17.03 6.11
N ASP A 306 12.56 17.16 5.07
CA ASP A 306 12.04 16.05 4.27
C ASP A 306 13.14 15.10 3.78
N ARG A 307 14.18 15.64 3.14
CA ARG A 307 15.30 14.86 2.56
C ARG A 307 16.12 14.18 3.64
N ILE A 308 16.40 14.87 4.74
CA ILE A 308 17.18 14.32 5.85
C ILE A 308 16.43 13.17 6.52
N ILE A 309 15.13 13.35 6.78
CA ILE A 309 14.27 12.31 7.36
C ILE A 309 14.15 11.13 6.40
N SER A 310 13.89 11.40 5.12
CA SER A 310 13.78 10.38 4.08
C SER A 310 15.05 9.52 3.96
N ALA A 311 16.22 10.13 3.88
CA ALA A 311 17.50 9.41 3.81
C ALA A 311 17.74 8.53 5.05
N GLY A 312 17.29 9.00 6.23
CA GLY A 312 17.31 8.22 7.46
C GLY A 312 16.44 6.97 7.41
N LEU A 313 15.18 7.13 6.99
CA LEU A 313 14.22 6.04 6.84
C LEU A 313 14.64 5.05 5.74
N GLU A 314 15.20 5.54 4.64
CA GLU A 314 15.76 4.68 3.60
C GLU A 314 16.99 3.92 4.10
N SER A 315 17.87 4.55 4.89
CA SER A 315 18.99 3.86 5.53
C SER A 315 18.53 2.74 6.47
N ILE A 316 17.44 2.96 7.23
CA ILE A 316 16.82 1.93 8.05
C ILE A 316 16.25 0.81 7.15
N GLY A 317 15.58 1.17 6.06
CA GLY A 317 14.94 0.23 5.15
C GLY A 317 15.93 -0.62 4.34
N LEU A 318 16.93 -0.02 3.70
CA LEU A 318 17.87 -0.72 2.82
C LEU A 318 18.97 -1.46 3.59
N ARG A 319 19.50 -0.85 4.65
CA ARG A 319 20.70 -1.36 5.36
C ARG A 319 20.42 -1.90 6.75
N GLY A 320 19.16 -1.85 7.21
CA GLY A 320 18.80 -2.29 8.55
C GLY A 320 19.45 -1.45 9.65
N ALA A 321 19.74 -0.17 9.38
CA ALA A 321 20.35 0.73 10.35
C ALA A 321 19.54 0.77 11.66
N ASP A 322 20.24 0.94 12.79
CA ASP A 322 19.60 1.05 14.10
C ASP A 322 18.69 2.30 14.16
N VAL A 323 17.44 2.11 14.60
CA VAL A 323 16.41 3.15 14.56
C VAL A 323 16.75 4.28 15.52
N THR A 324 17.05 3.96 16.77
CA THR A 324 17.34 4.95 17.83
C THR A 324 18.54 5.81 17.46
N LYS A 325 19.65 5.19 17.03
CA LYS A 325 20.85 5.89 16.57
C LYS A 325 20.56 6.76 15.34
N THR A 326 19.81 6.24 14.38
CA THR A 326 19.46 6.97 13.16
C THR A 326 18.59 8.20 13.48
N PHE A 327 17.52 8.04 14.25
CA PHE A 327 16.62 9.11 14.64
C PHE A 327 17.31 10.16 15.53
N THR A 328 18.17 9.73 16.45
CA THR A 328 19.00 10.65 17.25
C THR A 328 19.89 11.52 16.38
N ASN A 329 20.57 10.92 15.40
CA ASN A 329 21.45 11.66 14.49
C ASN A 329 20.67 12.63 13.59
N ILE A 330 19.50 12.21 13.09
CA ILE A 330 18.60 13.08 12.33
C ILE A 330 18.17 14.27 13.19
N GLN A 331 17.65 14.01 14.39
CA GLN A 331 17.16 15.07 15.28
C GLN A 331 18.24 16.10 15.59
N LYS A 332 19.46 15.67 15.91
CA LYS A 332 20.60 16.57 16.13
C LYS A 332 20.89 17.46 14.92
N ARG A 333 20.88 16.89 13.71
CA ARG A 333 21.11 17.64 12.46
C ARG A 333 19.98 18.64 12.19
N LEU A 334 18.74 18.22 12.39
CA LEU A 334 17.56 19.07 12.20
C LEU A 334 17.54 20.21 13.22
N GLN A 335 17.86 19.95 14.49
CA GLN A 335 17.93 20.97 15.54
C GLN A 335 18.90 22.08 15.16
N VAL A 336 20.09 21.72 14.69
CA VAL A 336 21.11 22.65 14.21
C VAL A 336 20.64 23.51 13.02
N ILE A 337 19.75 22.99 12.17
CA ILE A 337 19.15 23.76 11.07
C ILE A 337 18.05 24.69 11.59
N LEU A 338 17.19 24.17 12.48
CA LEU A 338 16.08 24.89 13.09
C LEU A 338 16.56 26.15 13.81
N ASP A 339 17.55 26.01 14.70
CA ASP A 339 18.11 27.08 15.51
C ASP A 339 18.78 28.16 14.65
N ARG A 340 19.41 27.73 13.54
CA ARG A 340 20.17 28.61 12.65
C ARG A 340 19.28 29.40 11.69
N GLN A 341 18.28 28.75 11.11
CA GLN A 341 17.60 29.26 9.90
C GLN A 341 16.16 29.71 10.14
N ILE A 342 15.47 29.14 11.12
CA ILE A 342 14.04 29.40 11.35
C ILE A 342 13.86 30.28 12.57
N MET A 343 14.40 29.88 13.73
CA MET A 343 14.09 30.54 15.00
C MET A 343 14.49 32.02 15.02
N ARG A 344 15.61 32.37 14.36
CA ARG A 344 16.02 33.77 14.22
C ARG A 344 15.05 34.62 13.41
N LYS A 345 14.41 34.04 12.40
CA LYS A 345 13.45 34.76 11.54
C LYS A 345 12.10 34.94 12.22
N LEU A 346 11.70 34.00 13.08
CA LEU A 346 10.46 34.11 13.85
C LEU A 346 10.55 35.17 14.95
N ALA A 347 11.72 35.37 15.55
CA ALA A 347 11.94 36.40 16.58
C ALA A 347 11.91 37.85 16.04
N GLY A 348 12.15 38.06 14.74
CA GLY A 348 12.17 39.38 14.11
C GLY A 348 10.81 39.90 13.64
N HIS A 349 9.72 39.19 13.94
CA HIS A 349 8.35 39.54 13.54
C HIS A 349 7.38 39.65 14.73
N GLY A 350 7.93 39.68 15.96
CA GLY A 350 7.17 39.84 17.21
C GLY A 350 6.97 41.29 17.61
#